data_AF-A0A5E4I0G9-F1
#
_entry.id   AF-A0A5E4I0G9-F1
#
_cell.length_a   1.000
_cell.length_b   1.000
_cell.length_c   1.000
_cell.angle_alpha   90.00
_cell.angle_beta   90.00
_cell.angle_gamma   90.00
#
_symmetry.space_group_name_H-M   'P 1'
#
loop_
_entity.id
_entity.type
_entity.pdbx_description
1 polymer ?
#
loop_
_entity_poly.entity_id
_entity_poly.type
_entity_poly.pdbx_seq_one_letter_code
_entity_poly.pdbx_strand_id
1 'polypeptide(L)'
;MKPKITPYSPSWEKEQEKRVLSDIEQFHANLPQVKKTAQNSHALSLTEKYCEDTKYFLQKKDYVTAFGAINYAHGLLDAFRLKK
;
A
#
# COMPACT_ATOMS: atom_id res chain seq x y z
N MET A 1 -10.30 -11.11 33.57
CA MET A 1 -9.77 -12.01 32.52
C MET A 1 -9.43 -11.15 31.32
N LYS A 2 -8.16 -11.07 30.87
CA LYS A 2 -7.86 -10.38 29.60
C LYS A 2 -8.48 -11.20 28.47
N PRO A 3 -9.24 -10.61 27.53
CA PRO A 3 -9.81 -11.36 26.43
C PRO A 3 -8.68 -12.05 25.67
N LYS A 4 -8.82 -13.36 25.43
CA LYS A 4 -7.94 -14.08 24.51
C LYS A 4 -8.21 -13.52 23.12
N ILE A 5 -7.36 -12.60 22.67
CA ILE A 5 -7.33 -12.18 21.27
C ILE A 5 -6.89 -13.44 20.52
N THR A 6 -7.84 -14.11 19.87
CA THR A 6 -7.53 -15.25 19.02
C THR A 6 -6.75 -14.71 17.81
N PRO A 7 -5.59 -15.29 17.46
CA PRO A 7 -4.95 -14.97 16.19
C PRO A 7 -5.96 -15.20 15.05
N TYR A 8 -5.93 -14.34 14.05
CA TYR A 8 -6.88 -14.36 12.94
C TYR A 8 -6.96 -15.76 12.28
N SER A 9 -8.12 -16.11 11.72
CA SER A 9 -8.25 -17.40 11.02
C SER A 9 -7.35 -17.43 9.77
N PRO A 10 -6.89 -18.61 9.33
CA PRO A 10 -6.13 -18.74 8.08
C PRO A 10 -6.86 -18.18 6.85
N SER A 11 -8.21 -18.23 6.85
CA SER A 11 -9.02 -17.62 5.79
C SER A 11 -8.90 -16.11 5.78
N TRP A 12 -8.91 -15.47 6.96
CA TRP A 12 -8.79 -14.03 7.10
C TRP A 12 -7.39 -13.55 6.66
N GLU A 13 -6.32 -14.24 7.06
CA GLU A 13 -4.95 -13.91 6.64
C GLU A 13 -4.83 -13.92 5.11
N LYS A 14 -5.37 -14.96 4.47
CA LYS A 14 -5.37 -15.09 3.00
C LYS A 14 -6.17 -13.99 2.31
N GLU A 15 -7.31 -13.59 2.89
CA GLU A 15 -8.13 -12.49 2.37
C GLU A 15 -7.39 -11.15 2.46
N GLN A 16 -6.73 -10.86 3.58
CA GLN A 16 -5.94 -9.64 3.74
C GLN A 16 -4.74 -9.61 2.81
N GLU A 17 -4.01 -10.72 2.70
CA GLU A 17 -2.89 -10.84 1.76
C GLU A 17 -3.34 -10.57 0.33
N LYS A 18 -4.42 -11.22 -0.12
CA LYS A 18 -4.99 -11.01 -1.46
C LYS A 18 -5.37 -9.55 -1.68
N ARG A 19 -5.94 -8.90 -0.67
CA ARG A 19 -6.33 -7.48 -0.76
C ARG A 19 -5.10 -6.59 -0.96
N VAL A 20 -4.11 -6.70 -0.09
CA VAL A 20 -2.88 -5.88 -0.16
C VAL A 20 -2.12 -6.12 -1.48
N LEU A 21 -2.04 -7.36 -1.95
CA LEU A 21 -1.42 -7.67 -3.24
C LEU A 21 -2.16 -6.99 -4.41
N SER A 22 -3.50 -7.02 -4.41
CA SER A 22 -4.28 -6.32 -5.42
C SER A 22 -4.05 -4.80 -5.39
N ASP A 23 -3.95 -4.20 -4.19
CA ASP A 23 -3.68 -2.77 -4.04
C ASP A 23 -2.26 -2.39 -4.53
N ILE A 24 -1.25 -3.28 -4.36
CA ILE A 24 0.10 -3.12 -4.93
C ILE A 24 0.07 -3.18 -6.47
N GLU A 25 -0.67 -4.13 -7.05
CA GLU A 25 -0.81 -4.22 -8.51
C GLU A 25 -1.45 -2.95 -9.10
N GLN A 26 -2.50 -2.45 -8.45
CA GLN A 26 -3.14 -1.19 -8.84
C GLN A 26 -2.20 0.00 -8.69
N PHE A 27 -1.36 0.04 -7.66
CA PHE A 27 -0.35 1.10 -7.48
C PHE A 27 0.60 1.13 -8.67
N HIS A 28 1.16 -0.02 -9.07
CA HIS A 28 2.06 -0.11 -10.21
C HIS A 28 1.37 0.20 -11.55
N ALA A 29 0.07 -0.10 -11.69
CA ALA A 29 -0.71 0.28 -12.87
C ALA A 29 -1.00 1.80 -12.94
N ASN A 30 -1.12 2.46 -11.78
CA ASN A 30 -1.42 3.88 -11.69
C ASN A 30 -0.16 4.77 -11.77
N LEU A 31 0.98 4.29 -11.27
CA LEU A 31 2.23 5.06 -11.20
C LEU A 31 2.64 5.69 -12.55
N PRO A 32 2.59 4.98 -13.70
CA PRO A 32 2.95 5.55 -15.00
C PRO A 32 2.01 6.66 -15.49
N GLN A 33 0.82 6.80 -14.89
CA GLN A 33 -0.15 7.84 -15.25
C GLN A 33 0.24 9.23 -14.71
N VAL A 34 1.22 9.29 -13.80
CA VAL A 34 1.74 10.55 -13.27
C VAL A 34 3.08 10.87 -13.94
N LYS A 35 3.13 12.02 -14.62
CA LYS A 35 4.38 12.52 -15.17
C LYS A 35 5.27 13.05 -14.03
N LYS A 36 6.48 12.49 -13.92
CA LYS A 36 7.52 13.01 -13.01
C LYS A 36 8.03 14.37 -13.48
N THR A 37 8.06 15.33 -12.56
CA THR A 37 8.59 16.70 -12.72
C THR A 37 9.56 17.00 -11.58
N ALA A 38 10.30 18.11 -11.66
CA ALA A 38 11.17 18.52 -10.55
C ALA A 38 10.35 18.73 -9.25
N GLN A 39 9.15 19.30 -9.38
CA GLN A 39 8.27 19.67 -8.27
C GLN A 39 7.68 18.47 -7.53
N ASN A 40 7.37 17.37 -8.24
CA ASN A 40 6.79 16.17 -7.62
C ASN A 40 7.80 15.02 -7.45
N SER A 41 9.05 15.18 -7.89
CA SER A 41 10.07 14.11 -7.88
C SER A 41 10.28 13.48 -6.50
N HIS A 42 10.34 14.30 -5.46
CA HIS A 42 10.50 13.84 -4.08
C HIS A 42 9.25 13.08 -3.58
N ALA A 43 8.06 13.62 -3.86
CA ALA A 43 6.81 12.98 -3.48
C ALA A 43 6.59 11.64 -4.20
N LEU A 44 6.94 11.55 -5.48
CA LEU A 44 6.91 10.29 -6.23
C LEU A 44 7.91 9.27 -5.70
N SER A 45 9.12 9.71 -5.33
CA SER A 45 10.06 8.80 -4.65
C SER A 45 9.50 8.30 -3.32
N LEU A 46 8.76 9.14 -2.59
CA LEU A 46 8.10 8.73 -1.34
C LEU A 46 6.97 7.72 -1.60
N THR A 47 6.17 7.89 -2.66
CA THR A 47 5.14 6.90 -3.02
C THR A 47 5.73 5.51 -3.30
N GLU A 48 6.86 5.44 -4.01
CA GLU A 48 7.55 4.17 -4.27
C GLU A 48 8.07 3.54 -2.98
N LYS A 49 8.64 4.35 -2.06
CA LYS A 49 9.10 3.85 -0.76
C LYS A 49 7.97 3.25 0.08
N TYR A 50 6.79 3.88 0.12
CA TYR A 50 5.65 3.31 0.83
C TYR A 50 5.11 2.02 0.19
N CYS A 51 5.22 1.86 -1.13
CA CYS A 51 4.94 0.59 -1.79
C CYS A 51 5.94 -0.50 -1.37
N GLU A 52 7.23 -0.18 -1.25
CA GLU A 52 8.24 -1.12 -0.73
C GLU A 52 8.01 -1.45 0.76
N ASP A 53 7.66 -0.46 1.59
CA ASP A 53 7.28 -0.68 2.98
C ASP A 53 6.06 -1.60 3.09
N THR A 54 5.09 -1.46 2.19
CA THR A 54 3.93 -2.36 2.09
C THR A 54 4.38 -3.81 1.90
N LYS A 55 5.30 -4.06 0.96
CA LYS A 55 5.83 -5.42 0.71
C LYS A 55 6.56 -5.97 1.94
N TYR A 56 7.33 -5.13 2.63
CA TYR A 56 8.01 -5.50 3.87
C TYR A 56 7.05 -5.88 4.99
N PHE A 57 6.00 -5.09 5.23
CA PHE A 57 5.00 -5.40 6.26
C PHE A 57 4.14 -6.62 5.88
N LEU A 58 3.83 -6.78 4.60
CA LEU A 58 3.10 -7.95 4.10
C LEU A 58 3.89 -9.25 4.32
N GLN A 59 5.19 -9.27 4.04
CA GLN A 59 6.07 -10.42 4.32
C GLN A 59 6.08 -10.80 5.81
N LYS A 60 5.88 -9.81 6.70
CA LYS A 60 5.80 -10.02 8.15
C LYS A 60 4.40 -10.37 8.65
N LYS A 61 3.41 -10.52 7.75
CA LYS A 61 1.99 -10.69 8.08
C LYS A 61 1.41 -9.54 8.93
N ASP A 62 2.02 -8.36 8.88
CA ASP A 62 1.47 -7.15 9.49
C ASP A 62 0.53 -6.46 8.50
N TYR A 63 -0.66 -7.05 8.37
CA TYR A 63 -1.64 -6.64 7.35
C TYR A 63 -2.20 -5.24 7.57
N VAL A 64 -2.34 -4.79 8.83
CA VAL A 64 -2.86 -3.45 9.13
C VAL A 64 -1.85 -2.39 8.72
N THR A 65 -0.57 -2.58 9.07
CA THR A 65 0.48 -1.64 8.67
C THR A 65 0.72 -1.68 7.17
N ALA A 66 0.70 -2.86 6.54
CA ALA A 66 0.80 -2.99 5.09
C ALA A 66 -0.35 -2.25 4.37
N PHE A 67 -1.59 -2.46 4.83
CA PHE A 67 -2.76 -1.76 4.27
C PHE A 67 -2.68 -0.24 4.47
N GLY A 68 -2.18 0.23 5.62
CA GLY A 68 -1.93 1.65 5.85
C GLY A 68 -0.88 2.23 4.90
N ALA A 69 0.24 1.53 4.71
CA ALA A 69 1.33 1.97 3.85
C ALA A 69 0.89 2.08 2.37
N ILE A 70 0.16 1.09 1.84
CA ILE A 70 -0.27 1.11 0.44
C ILE A 70 -1.34 2.19 0.18
N ASN A 71 -2.24 2.43 1.13
CA ASN A 71 -3.22 3.51 1.01
C ASN A 71 -2.56 4.88 1.04
N TYR A 72 -1.51 5.06 1.86
CA TYR A 72 -0.74 6.29 1.86
C TYR A 72 0.02 6.51 0.54
N ALA A 73 0.59 5.44 -0.03
CA ALA A 73 1.20 5.49 -1.36
C ALA A 73 0.19 5.90 -2.44
N HIS A 74 -1.00 5.30 -2.46
CA HIS A 74 -2.07 5.68 -3.39
C HIS A 74 -2.53 7.12 -3.18
N GLY A 75 -2.77 7.56 -1.95
CA GLY A 75 -3.22 8.92 -1.66
C GLY A 75 -2.21 9.98 -2.10
N LEU A 76 -0.91 9.74 -1.86
CA LEU A 76 0.16 10.60 -2.35
C LEU A 76 0.24 10.59 -3.88
N LEU A 77 0.09 9.44 -4.54
CA LEU A 77 0.12 9.34 -5.99
C LEU A 77 -1.07 10.07 -6.64
N ASP A 78 -2.26 9.87 -6.08
CA ASP A 78 -3.51 10.48 -6.55
C ASP A 78 -3.48 12.02 -6.45
N ALA A 79 -2.75 12.58 -5.47
CA ALA A 79 -2.54 14.03 -5.39
C ALA A 79 -1.87 14.64 -6.63
N PHE A 80 -1.15 13.82 -7.41
CA PHE A 80 -0.50 14.23 -8.66
C PHE A 80 -1.15 13.66 -9.92
N ARG A 81 -2.18 12.82 -9.79
CA ARG A 81 -2.99 12.34 -10.92
C ARG A 81 -3.97 13.43 -11.31
N LEU A 82 -3.65 14.15 -12.39
CA LEU A 82 -4.60 15.04 -13.02
C LEU A 82 -5.76 14.21 -13.59
N LYS A 83 -6.97 14.39 -13.06
CA LYS A 83 -8.18 13.87 -13.72
C LYS A 83 -8.31 14.60 -15.06
N LYS A 84 -8.22 13.85 -16.16
CA LYS A 84 -8.68 14.32 -17.47
C LYS A 84 -10.19 14.23 -17.54
#